data_AF-A0A444UWV2-F1
#
_entry.id   AF-A0A444UWV2-F1
#
_cell.length_a   1.000
_cell.length_b   1.000
_cell.length_c   1.000
_cell.angle_alpha   90.00
_cell.angle_beta   90.00
_cell.angle_gamma   90.00
#
_symmetry.space_group_name_H-M   'P 1'
#
loop_
_entity.id
_entity.type
_entity.pdbx_description
1 polymer ?
#
loop_
_entity_poly.entity_id
_entity_poly.type
_entity_poly.pdbx_seq_one_letter_code
_entity_poly.pdbx_strand_id
1 'polypeptide(L)'
;MVKKQVFELLAALCMYSTEGYSLSLDALEHYKIVKSQLYRFSMIMNELQSTDNVPYMVTLLSFINALILGAEDLRFRDKLRNEFIGNVLGFN
;
A
#
# COMPACT_ATOMS: atom_id res chain seq x y z
N MET A 1 11.46 6.11 -12.69
CA MET A 1 12.03 5.10 -11.77
C MET A 1 11.26 3.80 -11.93
N VAL A 2 11.94 2.64 -11.90
CA VAL A 2 11.26 1.33 -12.04
C VAL A 2 10.21 1.11 -10.95
N LYS A 3 10.53 1.48 -9.68
CA LYS A 3 9.58 1.39 -8.57
C LYS A 3 8.25 2.10 -8.84
N LYS A 4 8.28 3.29 -9.45
CA LYS A 4 7.07 4.05 -9.81
C LYS A 4 6.14 3.20 -10.68
N GLN A 5 6.67 2.58 -11.73
CA GLN A 5 5.88 1.76 -12.65
C GLN A 5 5.28 0.52 -11.97
N VAL A 6 6.02 -0.08 -11.03
CA VAL A 6 5.50 -1.21 -10.22
C VAL A 6 4.28 -0.77 -9.42
N PHE A 7 4.34 0.37 -8.73
CA PHE A 7 3.21 0.87 -7.95
C PHE A 7 2.02 1.31 -8.81
N GLU A 8 2.26 1.88 -10.00
CA GLU A 8 1.19 2.18 -10.97
C GLU A 8 0.45 0.91 -11.41
N LEU A 9 1.20 -0.17 -11.65
CA LEU A 9 0.62 -1.45 -12.03
C LEU A 9 -0.16 -2.10 -10.88
N LEU A 10 0.37 -2.09 -9.65
CA LEU A 10 -0.34 -2.60 -8.48
C LEU A 10 -1.62 -1.79 -8.18
N ALA A 11 -1.58 -0.46 -8.36
CA ALA A 11 -2.77 0.38 -8.21
C ALA A 11 -3.85 0.03 -9.23
N ALA A 12 -3.46 -0.20 -10.50
CA ALA A 12 -4.39 -0.66 -11.52
C ALA A 12 -4.99 -2.03 -11.17
N LEU A 13 -4.18 -2.99 -10.70
CA LEU A 13 -4.68 -4.29 -10.26
C LEU A 13 -5.71 -4.17 -9.14
N CYS A 14 -5.43 -3.33 -8.14
CA CYS A 14 -6.34 -3.11 -7.01
C CYS A 14 -7.68 -2.51 -7.42
N MET A 15 -7.71 -1.65 -8.44
CA MET A 15 -8.93 -0.95 -8.88
C MET A 15 -9.77 -1.74 -9.86
N TYR A 16 -9.15 -2.58 -10.70
CA TYR A 16 -9.80 -3.18 -11.86
C TYR A 16 -9.92 -4.71 -11.79
N SER A 17 -9.38 -5.36 -10.75
CA SER A 17 -9.48 -6.80 -10.57
C SER A 17 -9.58 -7.17 -9.09
N THR A 18 -10.66 -7.84 -8.70
CA THR A 18 -10.83 -8.36 -7.33
C THR A 18 -9.74 -9.37 -6.97
N GLU A 19 -9.36 -10.22 -7.92
CA GLU A 19 -8.23 -11.15 -7.74
C GLU A 19 -6.90 -10.39 -7.63
N GLY A 20 -6.70 -9.39 -8.49
CA GLY A 20 -5.50 -8.54 -8.48
C GLY A 20 -5.35 -7.76 -7.17
N TYR A 21 -6.47 -7.30 -6.59
CA TYR A 21 -6.52 -6.69 -5.27
C TYR A 21 -6.06 -7.66 -4.18
N SER A 22 -6.62 -8.87 -4.13
CA SER A 22 -6.23 -9.89 -3.15
C SER A 22 -4.75 -10.24 -3.27
N LEU A 23 -4.28 -10.50 -4.49
CA LEU A 23 -2.88 -10.83 -4.75
C LEU A 23 -1.93 -9.68 -4.41
N SER A 24 -2.37 -8.42 -4.55
CA SER A 24 -1.57 -7.26 -4.15
C SER A 24 -1.40 -7.19 -2.63
N LEU A 25 -2.45 -7.48 -1.86
CA LEU A 25 -2.36 -7.58 -0.40
C LEU A 25 -1.47 -8.75 0.04
N ASP A 26 -1.63 -9.92 -0.58
CA ASP A 26 -0.81 -11.11 -0.30
C ASP A 26 0.67 -10.84 -0.62
N ALA A 27 0.96 -10.13 -1.71
CA ALA A 27 2.32 -9.73 -2.06
C ALA A 27 2.94 -8.79 -1.01
N LEU A 28 2.17 -7.86 -0.45
CA LEU A 28 2.64 -6.96 0.62
C LEU A 28 2.88 -7.72 1.93
N GLU A 29 2.01 -8.66 2.27
CA GLU A 29 2.19 -9.54 3.43
C GLU A 29 3.41 -10.46 3.26
N HIS A 30 3.61 -11.01 2.06
CA HIS A 30 4.80 -11.79 1.74
C HIS A 30 6.08 -10.95 1.82
N TYR A 31 6.04 -9.72 1.28
CA TYR A 31 7.16 -8.78 1.34
C TYR A 31 7.54 -8.47 2.79
N LYS A 32 6.55 -8.28 3.67
CA LYS A 32 6.75 -8.11 5.11
C LYS A 32 7.63 -9.23 5.69
N ILE A 33 7.25 -10.48 5.41
CA ILE A 33 7.93 -11.67 5.94
C ILE A 33 9.36 -11.75 5.39
N VAL A 34 9.52 -11.64 4.07
CA VAL A 34 10.83 -11.77 3.40
C VAL A 34 11.81 -10.66 3.83
N LYS A 35 11.30 -9.47 4.15
CA LYS A 35 12.11 -8.33 4.61
C LYS A 35 12.13 -8.14 6.12
N SER A 36 11.54 -9.07 6.89
CA SER A 36 11.45 -9.00 8.35
C SER A 36 10.90 -7.66 8.84
N GLN A 37 9.88 -7.13 8.17
CA GLN A 37 9.21 -5.90 8.58
C GLN A 37 8.14 -6.20 9.64
N LEU A 38 7.88 -5.25 10.53
CA LEU A 38 6.86 -5.40 11.56
C LEU A 38 5.44 -5.32 10.97
N TYR A 39 5.23 -4.42 10.00
CA TYR A 39 3.93 -4.21 9.34
C TYR A 39 4.03 -4.33 7.83
N ARG A 40 2.97 -4.87 7.19
CA ARG A 40 2.90 -5.09 5.74
C ARG A 40 2.98 -3.84 4.87
N PHE A 41 2.66 -2.68 5.44
CA PHE A 41 2.71 -1.39 4.74
C PHE A 41 3.97 -0.58 5.05
N SER A 42 4.87 -1.09 5.90
CA SER A 42 6.09 -0.34 6.33
C SER A 42 6.92 0.12 5.14
N MET A 43 7.11 -0.75 4.13
CA MET A 43 7.88 -0.39 2.94
C MET A 43 7.31 0.82 2.20
N ILE A 44 5.98 0.86 1.99
CA ILE A 44 5.32 1.95 1.27
C ILE A 44 5.45 3.25 2.06
N MET A 45 5.27 3.18 3.39
CA MET A 45 5.37 4.34 4.27
C MET A 45 6.80 4.90 4.34
N ASN A 46 7.81 4.02 4.39
CA ASN A 46 9.21 4.43 4.39
C ASN A 46 9.59 5.10 3.06
N GLU A 47 9.15 4.58 1.92
CA GLU A 47 9.38 5.23 0.62
C GLU A 47 8.70 6.61 0.56
N LEU A 48 7.46 6.71 1.06
CA LEU A 48 6.71 7.97 1.08
C LEU A 48 7.38 9.04 1.98
N GLN A 49 7.93 8.64 3.12
CA GLN A 49 8.62 9.56 4.04
C GLN A 49 10.01 9.97 3.56
N SER A 50 10.70 9.11 2.80
CA SER A 50 12.10 9.33 2.41
C SER A 50 12.28 9.98 1.05
N THR A 51 11.26 9.95 0.18
CA THR A 51 11.37 10.48 -1.17
C THR A 51 11.04 11.98 -1.24
N ASP A 52 11.82 12.73 -2.01
CA ASP A 52 11.56 14.11 -2.43
C ASP A 52 10.97 14.19 -3.85
N ASN A 53 10.80 13.05 -4.52
CA ASN A 53 10.27 12.97 -5.88
C ASN A 53 8.75 13.05 -5.89
N VAL A 54 8.21 14.25 -6.08
CA VAL A 54 6.76 14.53 -6.05
C VAL A 54 5.94 13.58 -6.95
N PRO A 55 6.30 13.34 -8.24
CA PRO A 55 5.59 12.35 -9.05
C PRO A 55 5.55 10.94 -8.45
N TYR A 56 6.62 10.53 -7.77
CA TYR A 56 6.66 9.23 -7.10
C TYR A 56 5.79 9.21 -5.83
N MET A 57 5.77 10.29 -5.05
CA MET A 57 4.86 10.44 -3.90
C MET A 57 3.41 10.33 -4.32
N VAL A 58 3.03 10.97 -5.44
CA VAL A 58 1.68 10.87 -6.01
C VAL A 58 1.35 9.42 -6.33
N THR A 59 2.25 8.69 -6.99
CA THR A 59 2.05 7.27 -7.28
C THR A 59 1.86 6.43 -6.01
N LEU A 60 2.66 6.66 -4.97
CA LEU A 60 2.54 5.92 -3.70
C LEU A 60 1.18 6.20 -3.02
N LEU A 61 0.76 7.46 -2.96
CA LEU A 61 -0.54 7.84 -2.40
C LEU A 61 -1.70 7.29 -3.23
N SER A 62 -1.59 7.29 -4.56
CA SER A 62 -2.57 6.65 -5.44
C SER A 62 -2.69 5.15 -5.18
N PHE A 63 -1.58 4.45 -4.94
CA PHE A 63 -1.62 3.03 -4.59
C PHE A 63 -2.26 2.79 -3.22
N ILE A 64 -1.94 3.59 -2.21
CA ILE A 64 -2.60 3.54 -0.89
C ILE A 64 -4.12 3.74 -1.04
N ASN A 65 -4.53 4.73 -1.82
CA ASN A 65 -5.94 4.98 -2.10
C ASN A 65 -6.60 3.80 -2.82
N ALA A 66 -5.92 3.18 -3.79
CA ALA A 66 -6.42 2.00 -4.48
C ALA A 66 -6.61 0.80 -3.53
N LEU A 67 -5.69 0.58 -2.58
CA LEU A 67 -5.83 -0.46 -1.56
C LEU A 67 -7.03 -0.20 -0.64
N ILE A 68 -7.24 1.04 -0.22
CA ILE A 68 -8.37 1.38 0.66
C ILE A 68 -9.70 1.26 -0.11
N LEU A 69 -9.76 1.77 -1.34
CA LEU A 69 -10.99 1.78 -2.13
C LEU A 69 -11.34 0.41 -2.72
N GLY A 70 -10.35 -0.45 -2.96
CA GLY A 70 -10.55 -1.82 -3.42
C GLY A 70 -11.16 -2.74 -2.36
N ALA A 71 -11.18 -2.34 -1.09
CA ALA A 71 -11.89 -3.06 -0.03
C ALA A 71 -13.41 -2.86 -0.13
N GLU A 72 -14.12 -3.92 -0.51
CA GLU A 72 -15.60 -3.91 -0.61
C GLU A 72 -16.29 -3.82 0.76
N ASP A 73 -15.82 -4.53 1.78
CA ASP A 73 -16.38 -4.47 3.14
C ASP A 73 -15.96 -3.17 3.85
N LEU A 74 -16.95 -2.41 4.31
CA LEU A 74 -16.75 -1.11 4.96
C LEU A 74 -15.88 -1.18 6.21
N ARG A 75 -16.00 -2.25 7.00
CA ARG A 75 -15.23 -2.42 8.25
C ARG A 75 -13.79 -2.80 7.93
N PHE A 76 -13.58 -3.64 6.92
CA PHE A 76 -12.24 -3.97 6.45
C PHE A 76 -11.54 -2.74 5.88
N ARG A 77 -12.25 -1.92 5.11
CA ARG A 77 -11.75 -0.64 4.61
C ARG A 77 -11.34 0.31 5.73
N ASP A 78 -12.15 0.40 6.79
CA ASP A 78 -11.82 1.21 7.96
C ASP A 78 -10.57 0.71 8.68
N LYS A 79 -10.46 -0.62 8.88
CA LYS A 79 -9.24 -1.26 9.44
C LYS A 79 -8.00 -0.96 8.60
N LEU A 80 -8.08 -1.09 7.28
CA LEU A 80 -6.97 -0.79 6.37
C LEU A 80 -6.51 0.67 6.49
N ARG A 81 -7.45 1.61 6.53
CA ARG A 81 -7.12 3.03 6.72
C ARG A 81 -6.41 3.25 8.06
N ASN A 82 -6.90 2.62 9.14
CA ASN A 82 -6.31 2.72 10.46
C ASN A 82 -4.90 2.11 10.53
N GLU A 83 -4.62 1.03 9.78
CA GLU A 83 -3.26 0.49 9.66
C GLU A 83 -2.28 1.52 9.05
N PHE A 84 -2.68 2.24 8.01
CA PHE A 84 -1.84 3.30 7.43
C PHE A 84 -1.63 4.46 8.42
N ILE A 85 -2.67 4.91 9.12
CA ILE A 85 -2.58 5.97 10.14
C ILE A 85 -1.66 5.54 11.29
N GLY A 86 -1.81 4.31 11.79
CA GLY A 86 -0.96 3.77 12.86
C GLY A 86 0.51 3.72 12.47
N ASN A 87 0.83 3.32 11.23
CA ASN A 87 2.20 3.33 10.71
C ASN A 87 2.78 4.74 10.54
N VAL A 88 1.95 5.75 10.21
CA VAL A 88 2.39 7.15 10.13
C VAL A 88 2.71 7.73 11.51
N LEU A 89 1.88 7.41 12.51
CA LEU A 89 1.94 8.05 13.82
C LEU A 89 2.78 7.27 14.85
N GLY A 90 3.22 6.06 14.54
CA GLY A 90 4.01 5.23 15.47
C GLY A 90 3.22 4.70 16.67
N PHE A 91 1.87 4.71 16.59
CA PHE A 91 1.02 4.11 17.61
C PHE A 91 0.75 2.66 17.24
N ASN A 92 1.60 1.75 17.71
CA ASN A 92 1.31 0.34 17.95
C ASN A 92 2.25 -0.20 19.01
#